data_AF-A0A7K3WHU1-F1
#
_entry.id   AF-A0A7K3WHU1-F1
#
_cell.length_a   1.000
_cell.length_b   1.000
_cell.length_c   1.000
_cell.angle_alpha   90.00
_cell.angle_beta   90.00
_cell.angle_gamma   90.00
#
_symmetry.space_group_name_H-M   'P 1'
#
loop_
_entity.id
_entity.type
_entity.pdbx_description
1 polymer ?
#
loop_
_entity_poly.entity_id
_entity_poly.type
_entity_poly.pdbx_seq_one_letter_code
_entity_poly.pdbx_strand_id
1 'polypeptide(L)'
;MNVGDVARLTGVTVRTLHHYDRIGLVRPEGRTPAGYRVYGERDLDRLQQVLVYRQLGFPLEEVAALLDDPEADALEHLRRQHRLLLERVDRVQEMVAAVEKEMEARQMGISLTPEERFEVFGSEDPARYEEEAEQRWGDTEAWTQSRQRTARYTKEDWKRIRAEDEDLERRFAAAMTEGAAADSGRAMDLAEEHRQRIDSLYYDCPPEMHAGLGRMYVEDERFTAYYERVAPGLAAYVSTAVQANAARQG
;
A
#
# COMPACT_ATOMS: atom_id res chain seq x y z
N MET A 1 39.26 36.15 3.50
CA MET A 1 37.85 36.51 3.23
C MET A 1 37.13 36.83 4.54
N ASN A 2 36.28 37.87 4.62
CA ASN A 2 35.56 38.16 5.87
C ASN A 2 34.40 37.18 6.10
N VAL A 3 33.94 37.05 7.35
CA VAL A 3 32.87 36.10 7.73
C VAL A 3 31.56 36.24 6.94
N GLY A 4 31.20 37.46 6.52
CA GLY A 4 29.98 37.70 5.74
C GLY A 4 30.09 37.19 4.31
N ASP A 5 31.26 37.37 3.70
CA ASP A 5 31.52 36.86 2.35
C ASP A 5 31.62 35.34 2.33
N VAL A 6 32.23 34.73 3.36
CA VAL A 6 32.27 33.26 3.52
C VAL A 6 30.86 32.68 3.70
N ALA A 7 30.03 33.32 4.52
CA ALA A 7 28.65 32.90 4.73
C ALA A 7 27.84 32.92 3.42
N ARG A 8 28.03 33.96 2.60
CA ARG A 8 27.36 34.10 1.30
C ARG A 8 27.85 33.08 0.29
N LEU A 9 29.16 32.82 0.25
CA LEU A 9 29.79 31.87 -0.67
C LEU A 9 29.38 30.42 -0.38
N THR A 10 29.29 30.05 0.90
CA THR A 10 29.08 28.66 1.32
C THR A 10 27.62 28.33 1.65
N GLY A 11 26.73 29.35 1.69
CA GLY A 11 25.35 29.20 2.13
C GLY A 11 25.20 28.94 3.64
N VAL A 12 26.30 28.98 4.39
CA VAL A 12 26.32 28.75 5.83
C VAL A 12 26.05 30.06 6.57
N THR A 13 25.19 30.03 7.60
CA THR A 13 24.93 31.25 8.36
C THR A 13 26.16 31.73 9.13
N VAL A 14 26.30 33.05 9.31
CA VAL A 14 27.35 33.63 10.16
C VAL A 14 27.33 33.03 11.58
N ARG A 15 26.14 32.72 12.10
CA ARG A 15 25.97 32.04 13.41
C ARG A 15 26.61 30.66 13.42
N THR A 16 26.47 29.89 12.34
CA THR A 16 27.09 28.57 12.19
C THR A 16 28.61 28.69 12.08
N LEU A 17 29.13 29.65 11.31
CA LEU A 17 30.59 29.90 11.25
C LEU A 17 31.16 30.30 12.62
N HIS A 18 30.45 31.14 13.37
CA HIS A 18 30.82 31.46 14.77
C HIS A 18 30.75 30.25 15.70
N HIS A 19 29.82 29.32 15.44
CA HIS A 19 29.75 28.09 16.21
C HIS A 19 30.94 27.19 15.91
N TYR A 20 31.31 27.00 14.64
CA TYR A 20 32.48 26.22 14.24
C TYR A 20 33.78 26.77 14.80
N ASP A 21 33.95 28.10 14.79
CA ASP A 21 35.07 28.77 15.47
C ASP A 21 35.09 28.44 16.97
N ARG A 22 33.95 28.56 17.67
CA ARG A 22 33.85 28.31 19.12
C ARG A 22 34.21 26.88 19.52
N ILE A 23 33.79 25.90 18.73
CA ILE A 23 34.13 24.49 18.98
C ILE A 23 35.50 24.11 18.39
N GLY A 24 36.20 25.07 17.78
CA GLY A 24 37.51 24.87 17.19
C GLY A 24 37.53 24.09 15.88
N LEU A 25 36.37 23.81 15.28
CA LEU A 25 36.21 23.01 14.07
C LEU A 25 36.65 23.76 12.81
N VAL A 26 36.38 25.06 12.70
CA VAL A 26 36.90 25.94 11.63
C VAL A 26 37.31 27.25 12.27
N ARG A 27 38.61 27.49 12.36
CA ARG A 27 39.16 28.67 13.05
C ARG A 27 39.56 29.72 12.02
N PRO A 28 39.19 30.99 12.19
CA PRO A 28 39.64 32.05 11.30
C PRO A 28 41.14 32.30 11.49
N GLU A 29 41.87 32.44 10.39
CA GLU A 29 43.28 32.83 10.35
C GLU A 29 43.57 34.14 11.13
N GLY A 30 42.60 35.06 11.16
CA GLY A 30 42.78 36.29 11.93
C GLY A 30 41.55 37.17 12.01
N ARG A 31 41.80 38.45 12.32
CA ARG A 31 40.78 39.50 12.39
C ARG A 31 41.24 40.74 11.65
N THR A 32 40.29 41.41 11.01
CA THR A 32 40.49 42.76 10.46
C THR A 32 40.76 43.78 11.58
N PRO A 33 41.32 44.96 11.27
CA PRO A 33 41.47 46.06 12.24
C PRO A 33 40.15 46.47 12.92
N ALA A 34 39.01 46.28 12.24
CA ALA A 34 37.68 46.54 12.77
C ALA A 34 37.08 45.36 13.58
N GLY A 35 37.83 44.28 13.81
CA GLY A 35 37.45 43.16 14.65
C GLY A 35 36.73 41.99 13.96
N TYR A 36 36.40 42.11 12.67
CA TYR A 36 35.77 41.03 11.89
C TYR A 36 36.70 39.86 11.66
N ARG A 37 36.18 38.62 11.76
CA ARG A 37 36.92 37.39 11.44
C ARG A 37 37.31 37.32 9.97
N VAL A 38 38.52 36.87 9.72
CA VAL A 38 39.10 36.66 8.39
C VAL A 38 39.50 35.20 8.27
N TYR A 39 39.01 34.56 7.23
CA TYR A 39 39.32 33.17 6.87
C TYR A 39 40.30 33.15 5.71
N GLY A 40 41.40 32.42 5.88
CA GLY A 40 42.39 32.12 4.84
C GLY A 40 41.99 30.93 3.99
N GLU A 41 42.81 30.58 3.00
CA GLU A 41 42.54 29.46 2.09
C GLU A 41 42.40 28.13 2.84
N ARG A 42 43.30 27.85 3.80
CA ARG A 42 43.25 26.62 4.61
C ARG A 42 41.96 26.50 5.43
N ASP A 43 41.44 27.62 5.92
CA ASP A 43 40.20 27.63 6.70
C ASP A 43 38.99 27.34 5.80
N LEU A 44 39.04 27.81 4.55
CA LEU A 44 38.01 27.55 3.54
C LEU A 44 38.04 26.10 3.06
N ASP A 45 39.23 25.53 2.84
CA ASP A 45 39.39 24.12 2.47
C ASP A 45 38.83 23.21 3.58
N ARG A 46 39.18 23.52 4.84
CA ARG A 46 38.66 22.80 5.99
C ARG A 46 37.14 22.98 6.14
N LEU A 47 36.63 24.19 5.93
CA LEU A 47 35.18 24.44 5.92
C LEU A 47 34.47 23.61 4.86
N GLN A 48 35.03 23.51 3.65
CA GLN A 48 34.46 22.68 2.58
C GLN A 48 34.36 21.22 3.00
N GLN A 49 35.43 20.66 3.59
CA GLN A 49 35.44 19.28 4.08
C GLN A 49 34.39 19.06 5.19
N VAL A 50 34.28 19.99 6.14
CA VAL A 50 33.26 19.94 7.20
C VAL A 50 31.85 19.91 6.60
N LEU A 51 31.58 20.72 5.58
CA LEU A 51 30.27 20.76 4.94
C LEU A 51 29.93 19.46 4.21
N VAL A 52 30.90 18.82 3.55
CA VAL A 52 30.72 17.51 2.91
C VAL A 52 30.29 16.45 3.94
N TYR A 53 31.04 16.30 5.03
CA TYR A 53 30.67 15.30 6.05
C TYR A 53 29.34 15.63 6.75
N ARG A 54 29.02 16.91 6.94
CA ARG A 54 27.72 17.32 7.48
C ARG A 54 26.56 16.99 6.55
N GLN A 55 26.74 17.11 5.23
CA GLN A 55 25.73 16.67 4.25
C GLN A 55 25.53 15.16 4.29
N LEU A 56 26.58 14.39 4.58
CA LEU A 56 26.51 12.94 4.78
C LEU A 56 25.94 12.53 6.15
N GLY A 57 25.52 13.49 6.99
CA GLY A 57 24.83 13.24 8.26
C GLY A 57 25.73 13.07 9.49
N PHE A 58 27.03 13.29 9.36
CA PHE A 58 27.99 13.06 10.45
C PHE A 58 27.85 14.12 11.56
N PRO A 59 27.91 13.75 12.84
CA PRO A 59 27.94 14.72 13.94
C PRO A 59 29.26 15.52 13.92
N LEU A 60 29.23 16.77 14.39
CA LEU A 60 30.35 17.70 14.26
C LEU A 60 31.60 17.21 15.02
N GLU A 61 31.39 16.46 16.09
CA GLU A 61 32.43 15.87 16.92
C GLU A 61 33.20 14.78 16.17
N GLU A 62 32.51 13.94 15.40
CA GLU A 62 33.15 12.93 14.52
C GLU A 62 33.89 13.58 13.37
N VAL A 63 33.33 14.66 12.79
CA VAL A 63 34.01 15.43 11.74
C VAL A 63 35.28 16.07 12.28
N ALA A 64 35.27 16.62 13.49
CA ALA A 64 36.47 17.17 14.13
C ALA A 64 37.54 16.09 14.30
N ALA A 65 37.18 14.94 14.88
CA ALA A 65 38.10 13.83 15.10
C ALA A 65 38.74 13.34 13.79
N LEU A 66 37.97 13.25 12.71
CA LEU A 66 38.45 12.79 11.42
C LEU A 66 39.40 13.78 10.74
N LEU A 67 39.15 15.08 10.87
CA LEU A 67 39.94 16.12 10.24
C LEU A 67 41.17 16.54 11.06
N ASP A 68 41.20 16.22 12.36
CA ASP A 68 42.30 16.56 13.27
C ASP A 68 43.32 15.43 13.45
N ASP A 69 42.97 14.20 13.07
CA ASP A 69 43.86 13.04 13.11
C ASP A 69 44.55 12.82 11.75
N PRO A 70 45.87 13.07 11.62
CA PRO A 70 46.60 12.88 10.37
C PRO A 70 46.75 11.41 9.95
N GLU A 71 46.54 10.46 10.88
CA GLU A 71 46.57 9.02 10.59
C GLU A 71 45.16 8.46 10.31
N ALA A 72 44.11 9.28 10.41
CA ALA A 72 42.76 8.82 10.15
C ALA A 72 42.56 8.49 8.67
N ASP A 73 42.20 7.22 8.40
CA ASP A 73 41.75 6.81 7.07
C ASP A 73 40.30 7.26 6.87
N ALA A 74 40.13 8.45 6.28
CA ALA A 74 38.85 9.01 5.88
C ALA A 74 38.03 8.05 5.00
N LEU A 75 38.68 7.25 4.16
CA LEU A 75 38.00 6.29 3.31
C LEU A 75 37.51 5.07 4.11
N GLU A 76 38.28 4.58 5.08
CA GLU A 76 37.83 3.54 6.01
C GLU A 76 36.63 4.01 6.84
N HIS A 77 36.67 5.24 7.35
CA HIS A 77 35.57 5.82 8.11
C HIS A 77 34.29 5.94 7.28
N LEU A 78 34.38 6.41 6.03
CA LEU A 78 33.26 6.43 5.08
C LEU A 78 32.72 5.02 4.78
N ARG A 79 33.60 4.02 4.60
CA ARG A 79 33.19 2.61 4.39
C ARG A 79 32.44 2.05 5.60
N ARG A 80 32.88 2.37 6.82
CA ARG A 80 32.18 1.95 8.05
C ARG A 80 30.78 2.55 8.11
N GLN A 81 30.65 3.83 7.79
CA GLN A 81 29.37 4.53 7.84
C GLN A 81 28.42 4.07 6.74
N HIS A 82 28.93 3.84 5.54
CA HIS A 82 28.17 3.20 4.46
C HIS A 82 27.58 1.85 4.90
N ARG A 83 28.35 1.02 5.61
CA ARG A 83 27.88 -0.27 6.13
C ARG A 83 26.76 -0.11 7.16
N LEU A 84 26.92 0.81 8.12
CA LEU A 84 25.89 1.10 9.13
C LEU A 84 24.59 1.64 8.52
N LEU A 85 24.70 2.43 7.45
CA LEU A 85 23.55 2.91 6.68
C LEU A 85 22.83 1.77 5.97
N LEU A 86 23.55 0.84 5.32
CA LEU A 86 22.96 -0.35 4.72
C LEU A 86 22.23 -1.21 5.76
N GLU A 87 22.85 -1.48 6.90
CA GLU A 87 22.20 -2.22 8.00
C GLU A 87 20.92 -1.52 8.49
N ARG A 88 20.87 -0.18 8.44
CA ARG A 88 19.67 0.58 8.79
C ARG A 88 18.61 0.51 7.70
N VAL A 89 19.00 0.51 6.43
CA VAL A 89 18.08 0.31 5.29
C VAL A 89 17.42 -1.05 5.41
N ASP A 90 18.20 -2.11 5.65
CA ASP A 90 17.69 -3.47 5.80
C ASP A 90 16.64 -3.54 6.92
N ARG A 91 16.95 -2.99 8.11
CA ARG A 91 15.99 -2.92 9.22
C ARG A 91 14.72 -2.13 8.88
N VAL A 92 14.85 -1.04 8.13
CA VAL A 92 13.69 -0.26 7.71
C VAL A 92 12.83 -1.04 6.72
N GLN A 93 13.45 -1.77 5.78
CA GLN A 93 12.74 -2.65 4.85
C GLN A 93 12.01 -3.78 5.57
N GLU A 94 12.63 -4.41 6.58
CA GLU A 94 11.96 -5.41 7.43
C GLU A 94 10.74 -4.81 8.16
N MET A 95 10.86 -3.59 8.70
CA MET A 95 9.74 -2.90 9.34
C MET A 95 8.63 -2.54 8.34
N VAL A 96 8.97 -2.11 7.12
CA VAL A 96 8.01 -1.84 6.05
C VAL A 96 7.23 -3.12 5.72
N ALA A 97 7.92 -4.24 5.49
CA ALA A 97 7.27 -5.52 5.21
C ALA A 97 6.37 -6.00 6.35
N ALA A 98 6.77 -5.77 7.61
CA ALA A 98 5.93 -6.08 8.77
C ALA A 98 4.67 -5.21 8.82
N VAL A 99 4.79 -3.92 8.51
CA VAL A 99 3.65 -2.99 8.42
C VAL A 99 2.73 -3.35 7.26
N GLU A 100 3.27 -3.70 6.09
CA GLU A 100 2.50 -4.19 4.94
C GLU A 100 1.70 -5.44 5.32
N LYS A 101 2.33 -6.42 5.99
CA LYS A 101 1.64 -7.62 6.48
C LYS A 101 0.53 -7.30 7.49
N GLU A 102 0.75 -6.36 8.40
CA GLU A 102 -0.26 -5.90 9.36
C GLU A 102 -1.38 -5.10 8.68
N MET A 103 -1.04 -4.29 7.68
CA MET A 103 -2.00 -3.56 6.85
C MET A 103 -2.84 -4.55 6.07
N GLU A 104 -2.25 -5.52 5.38
CA GLU A 104 -2.96 -6.64 4.75
C GLU A 104 -3.89 -7.31 5.76
N ALA A 105 -3.38 -7.78 6.91
CA ALA A 105 -4.18 -8.45 7.92
C ALA A 105 -5.37 -7.62 8.45
N ARG A 106 -5.28 -6.29 8.43
CA ARG A 106 -6.35 -5.37 8.87
C ARG A 106 -7.19 -4.80 7.72
N GLN A 107 -6.65 -4.78 6.51
CA GLN A 107 -7.27 -4.21 5.33
C GLN A 107 -8.14 -5.24 4.63
N MET A 108 -7.72 -6.51 4.69
CA MET A 108 -8.57 -7.65 4.40
C MET A 108 -9.75 -7.56 5.35
N GLY A 109 -10.94 -7.22 4.83
CA GLY A 109 -12.20 -7.37 5.55
C GLY A 109 -12.51 -8.84 5.86
N ILE A 110 -11.51 -9.72 5.93
CA ILE A 110 -11.57 -11.14 6.16
C ILE A 110 -10.57 -11.39 7.29
N SER A 111 -11.06 -11.47 8.52
CA SER A 111 -10.26 -11.72 9.74
C SER A 111 -9.75 -13.17 9.81
N LEU A 112 -9.20 -13.72 8.72
CA LEU A 112 -8.72 -15.10 8.63
C LEU A 112 -7.19 -15.12 8.47
N THR A 113 -6.54 -16.10 9.11
CA THR A 113 -5.10 -16.33 8.86
C THR A 113 -4.86 -16.84 7.44
N PRO A 114 -3.63 -16.73 6.90
CA PRO A 114 -3.31 -17.28 5.58
C PRO A 114 -3.69 -18.77 5.42
N GLU A 115 -3.49 -19.57 6.46
CA GLU A 115 -3.88 -20.99 6.47
C GLU A 115 -5.39 -21.18 6.40
N GLU A 116 -6.16 -20.40 7.16
CA GLU A 116 -7.61 -20.45 7.14
C GLU A 116 -8.18 -19.98 5.80
N ARG A 117 -7.56 -18.98 5.18
CA ARG A 117 -7.94 -18.52 3.84
C ARG A 117 -7.71 -19.59 2.80
N PHE A 118 -6.57 -20.27 2.83
CA PHE A 118 -6.33 -21.39 1.93
C PHE A 118 -7.33 -22.54 2.16
N GLU A 119 -7.71 -22.82 3.41
CA GLU A 119 -8.74 -23.84 3.71
C GLU A 119 -10.13 -23.46 3.18
N VAL A 120 -10.49 -22.17 3.23
CA VAL A 120 -11.82 -21.67 2.84
C VAL A 120 -11.92 -21.40 1.34
N PHE A 121 -10.90 -20.77 0.74
CA PHE A 121 -10.93 -20.26 -0.64
C PHE A 121 -9.99 -21.03 -1.58
N GLY A 122 -9.13 -21.92 -1.08
CA GLY A 122 -8.21 -22.71 -1.90
C GLY A 122 -7.26 -21.83 -2.72
N SER A 123 -7.12 -22.15 -4.01
CA SER A 123 -6.35 -21.35 -4.98
C SER A 123 -7.10 -20.13 -5.51
N GLU A 124 -8.37 -19.94 -5.11
CA GLU A 124 -9.26 -18.87 -5.56
C GLU A 124 -9.31 -17.76 -4.52
N ASP A 125 -8.13 -17.31 -4.08
CA ASP A 125 -8.00 -16.34 -3.01
C ASP A 125 -8.62 -14.98 -3.41
N PRO A 126 -9.63 -14.47 -2.67
CA PRO A 126 -10.21 -13.15 -2.88
C PRO A 126 -9.19 -12.00 -2.89
N ALA A 127 -8.04 -12.13 -2.19
CA ALA A 127 -6.99 -11.10 -2.19
C ALA A 127 -6.44 -10.82 -3.58
N ARG A 128 -6.48 -11.80 -4.49
CA ARG A 128 -5.94 -11.64 -5.85
C ARG A 128 -6.68 -10.56 -6.65
N TYR A 129 -7.89 -10.21 -6.24
CA TYR A 129 -8.76 -9.25 -6.92
C TYR A 129 -9.02 -7.99 -6.08
N GLU A 130 -8.48 -7.93 -4.86
CA GLU A 130 -8.77 -6.86 -3.90
C GLU A 130 -8.13 -5.53 -4.31
N GLU A 131 -6.88 -5.52 -4.78
CA GLU A 131 -6.23 -4.29 -5.27
C GLU A 131 -6.99 -3.67 -6.45
N GLU A 132 -7.48 -4.50 -7.38
CA GLU A 132 -8.26 -4.02 -8.52
C GLU A 132 -9.65 -3.52 -8.10
N ALA A 133 -10.28 -4.22 -7.15
CA ALA A 133 -11.56 -3.81 -6.59
C ALA A 133 -11.44 -2.50 -5.80
N GLU A 134 -10.36 -2.31 -5.03
CA GLU A 134 -10.07 -1.07 -4.32
C GLU A 134 -9.79 0.08 -5.32
N GLN A 135 -9.02 -0.17 -6.37
CA GLN A 135 -8.78 0.86 -7.40
C GLN A 135 -10.06 1.30 -8.12
N ARG A 136 -10.99 0.37 -8.35
CA ARG A 136 -12.23 0.64 -9.09
C ARG A 136 -13.38 1.14 -8.22
N TRP A 137 -13.43 0.70 -6.96
CA TRP A 137 -14.59 0.89 -6.08
C TRP A 137 -14.23 1.42 -4.68
N GLY A 138 -12.94 1.66 -4.39
CA GLY A 138 -12.44 2.03 -3.06
C GLY A 138 -13.08 3.29 -2.47
N ASP A 139 -13.48 4.23 -3.31
CA ASP A 139 -14.15 5.48 -2.92
C ASP A 139 -15.67 5.34 -2.77
N THR A 140 -16.23 4.13 -2.91
CA THR A 140 -17.68 3.89 -2.83
C THR A 140 -18.13 3.52 -1.42
N GLU A 141 -19.37 3.89 -1.09
CA GLU A 141 -20.03 3.45 0.15
C GLU A 141 -20.14 1.92 0.22
N ALA A 142 -20.39 1.27 -0.92
CA ALA A 142 -20.47 -0.20 -1.02
C ALA A 142 -19.17 -0.87 -0.59
N TRP A 143 -18.01 -0.32 -0.97
CA TRP A 143 -16.71 -0.82 -0.52
C TRP A 143 -16.54 -0.69 1.00
N THR A 144 -16.91 0.46 1.55
CA THR A 144 -16.84 0.71 2.99
C THR A 144 -17.76 -0.24 3.77
N GLN A 145 -19.00 -0.44 3.32
CA GLN A 145 -19.94 -1.37 3.93
C GLN A 145 -19.44 -2.82 3.85
N SER A 146 -18.93 -3.25 2.69
CA SER A 146 -18.36 -4.59 2.50
C SER A 146 -17.32 -4.87 3.58
N ARG A 147 -16.33 -3.99 3.71
CA ARG A 147 -15.26 -4.14 4.70
C ARG A 147 -15.80 -4.18 6.13
N GLN A 148 -16.79 -3.37 6.47
CA GLN A 148 -17.37 -3.35 7.82
C GLN A 148 -18.14 -4.63 8.16
N ARG A 149 -18.89 -5.19 7.20
CA ARG A 149 -19.69 -6.41 7.42
C ARG A 149 -18.79 -7.64 7.47
N THR A 150 -17.92 -7.79 6.48
CA THR A 150 -17.09 -8.98 6.34
C THR A 150 -16.03 -9.08 7.44
N ALA A 151 -15.57 -7.96 8.01
CA ALA A 151 -14.61 -7.96 9.13
C ALA A 151 -15.13 -8.72 10.37
N ARG A 152 -16.45 -8.90 10.48
CA ARG A 152 -17.10 -9.63 11.59
C ARG A 152 -17.22 -11.14 11.33
N TYR A 153 -16.95 -11.61 10.11
CA TYR A 153 -17.15 -13.00 9.73
C TYR A 153 -16.00 -13.88 10.19
N THR A 154 -16.38 -14.97 10.85
CA THR A 154 -15.46 -16.03 11.26
C THR A 154 -15.21 -17.00 10.12
N LYS A 155 -14.24 -17.90 10.29
CA LYS A 155 -13.98 -19.00 9.37
C LYS A 155 -15.23 -19.82 9.07
N GLU A 156 -16.02 -20.13 10.09
CA GLU A 156 -17.24 -20.91 9.94
C GLU A 156 -18.35 -20.13 9.22
N ASP A 157 -18.40 -18.80 9.38
CA ASP A 157 -19.28 -17.96 8.58
C ASP A 157 -18.90 -18.00 7.11
N TRP A 158 -17.60 -17.88 6.79
CA TRP A 158 -17.14 -17.98 5.40
C TRP A 158 -17.39 -19.35 4.77
N LYS A 159 -17.21 -20.44 5.52
CA LYS A 159 -17.57 -21.79 5.06
C LYS A 159 -19.05 -21.91 4.76
N ARG A 160 -19.91 -21.36 5.63
CA ARG A 160 -21.36 -21.33 5.44
C ARG A 160 -21.74 -20.52 4.21
N ILE A 161 -21.23 -19.29 4.09
CA ILE A 161 -21.47 -18.39 2.95
C ILE A 161 -21.09 -19.10 1.64
N ARG A 162 -19.89 -19.68 1.56
CA ARG A 162 -19.42 -20.42 0.38
C ARG A 162 -20.33 -21.60 0.03
N ALA A 163 -20.71 -22.41 1.02
CA ALA A 163 -21.58 -23.57 0.78
C ALA A 163 -22.96 -23.18 0.25
N GLU A 164 -23.50 -22.07 0.74
CA GLU A 164 -24.77 -21.52 0.30
C GLU A 164 -24.68 -20.86 -1.09
N ASP A 165 -23.57 -20.18 -1.41
CA ASP A 165 -23.33 -19.61 -2.74
C ASP A 165 -23.17 -20.72 -3.80
N GLU A 166 -22.40 -21.76 -3.50
CA GLU A 166 -22.29 -22.96 -4.35
C GLU A 166 -23.65 -23.64 -4.55
N ASP A 167 -24.53 -23.61 -3.54
CA ASP A 167 -25.88 -24.15 -3.68
C ASP A 167 -26.75 -23.33 -4.63
N LEU A 168 -26.69 -22.02 -4.50
CA LEU A 168 -27.41 -21.12 -5.39
C LEU A 168 -26.94 -21.26 -6.84
N GLU A 169 -25.62 -21.37 -7.06
CA GLU A 169 -25.04 -21.63 -8.38
C GLU A 169 -25.50 -22.96 -8.98
N ARG A 170 -25.52 -24.03 -8.17
CA ARG A 170 -26.08 -25.32 -8.60
C ARG A 170 -27.55 -25.19 -9.00
N ARG A 171 -28.35 -24.40 -8.28
CA ARG A 171 -29.77 -24.17 -8.60
C ARG A 171 -29.94 -23.37 -9.90
N PHE A 172 -29.07 -22.39 -10.17
CA PHE A 172 -29.03 -21.72 -11.48
C PHE A 172 -28.66 -22.69 -12.60
N ALA A 173 -27.60 -23.49 -12.42
CA ALA A 173 -27.16 -24.47 -13.40
C ALA A 173 -28.23 -25.52 -13.70
N ALA A 174 -28.95 -25.98 -12.67
CA ALA A 174 -30.07 -26.91 -12.81
C ALA A 174 -31.22 -26.26 -13.62
N ALA A 175 -31.61 -25.02 -13.28
CA ALA A 175 -32.65 -24.31 -14.02
C ALA A 175 -32.29 -24.15 -15.51
N MET A 176 -31.04 -23.80 -15.81
CA MET A 176 -30.52 -23.69 -17.17
C MET A 176 -30.53 -25.03 -17.90
N THR A 177 -30.03 -26.10 -17.27
CA THR A 177 -29.91 -27.44 -17.87
C THR A 177 -31.28 -28.08 -18.12
N GLU A 178 -32.26 -27.79 -17.26
CA GLU A 178 -33.66 -28.21 -17.44
C GLU A 178 -34.40 -27.40 -18.53
N GLY A 179 -33.74 -26.41 -19.14
CA GLY A 179 -34.27 -25.62 -20.24
C GLY A 179 -35.19 -24.47 -19.83
N ALA A 180 -35.15 -24.04 -18.56
CA ALA A 180 -35.85 -22.82 -18.16
C ALA A 180 -35.21 -21.62 -18.87
N ALA A 181 -36.04 -20.68 -19.36
CA ALA A 181 -35.53 -19.45 -19.95
C ALA A 181 -34.86 -18.59 -18.86
N ALA A 182 -33.79 -17.88 -19.20
CA ALA A 182 -33.03 -17.06 -18.25
C ALA A 182 -33.84 -15.87 -17.70
N ASP A 183 -34.88 -15.43 -18.41
CA ASP A 183 -35.85 -14.40 -17.99
C ASP A 183 -37.13 -14.99 -17.39
N SER A 184 -37.16 -16.30 -17.12
CA SER A 184 -38.30 -16.95 -16.48
C SER A 184 -38.45 -16.55 -15.01
N GLY A 185 -39.67 -16.69 -14.46
CA GLY A 185 -39.92 -16.43 -13.03
C GLY A 185 -38.96 -17.19 -12.11
N ARG A 186 -38.69 -18.48 -12.40
CA ARG A 186 -37.72 -19.29 -11.64
C ARG A 186 -36.31 -18.70 -11.66
N ALA A 187 -35.84 -18.25 -12.82
CA ALA A 187 -34.50 -17.66 -12.95
C ALA A 187 -34.41 -16.30 -12.26
N MET A 188 -35.45 -15.47 -12.38
CA MET A 188 -35.51 -14.17 -11.71
C MET A 188 -35.64 -14.29 -10.19
N ASP A 189 -36.30 -15.33 -9.68
CA ASP A 189 -36.40 -15.58 -8.23
C ASP A 189 -35.05 -16.00 -7.65
N LEU A 190 -34.27 -16.84 -8.37
CA LEU A 190 -32.88 -17.14 -8.00
C LEU A 190 -31.99 -15.90 -8.08
N ALA A 191 -32.19 -15.04 -9.08
CA ALA A 191 -31.48 -13.76 -9.18
C ALA A 191 -31.84 -12.81 -8.04
N GLU A 192 -33.09 -12.81 -7.58
CA GLU A 192 -33.47 -12.01 -6.42
C GLU A 192 -32.88 -12.56 -5.12
N GLU A 193 -32.84 -13.87 -4.95
CA GLU A 193 -32.14 -14.49 -3.82
C GLU A 193 -30.65 -14.13 -3.85
N HIS A 194 -30.00 -14.20 -5.01
CA HIS A 194 -28.62 -13.77 -5.19
C HIS A 194 -28.40 -12.31 -4.78
N ARG A 195 -29.30 -11.42 -5.20
CA ARG A 195 -29.25 -10.00 -4.83
C ARG A 195 -29.37 -9.80 -3.32
N GLN A 196 -30.37 -10.42 -2.70
CA GLN A 196 -30.65 -10.29 -1.26
C GLN A 196 -29.48 -10.84 -0.41
N ARG A 197 -28.80 -11.88 -0.89
CA ARG A 197 -27.58 -12.38 -0.26
C ARG A 197 -26.47 -11.34 -0.33
N ILE A 198 -26.20 -10.76 -1.50
CA ILE A 198 -25.20 -9.68 -1.63
C ILE A 198 -25.55 -8.51 -0.72
N ASP A 199 -26.83 -8.11 -0.77
CA ASP A 199 -27.42 -7.02 0.02
C ASP A 199 -27.21 -7.23 1.51
N SER A 200 -27.38 -8.46 2.01
CA SER A 200 -27.24 -8.78 3.43
C SER A 200 -25.79 -8.96 3.85
N LEU A 201 -24.99 -9.64 3.03
CA LEU A 201 -23.65 -10.11 3.42
C LEU A 201 -22.55 -9.06 3.20
N TYR A 202 -22.65 -8.27 2.14
CA TYR A 202 -21.56 -7.39 1.72
C TYR A 202 -21.95 -5.92 1.82
N TYR A 203 -22.95 -5.48 1.05
CA TYR A 203 -23.31 -4.07 0.98
C TYR A 203 -24.71 -3.91 0.40
N ASP A 204 -25.36 -2.79 0.68
CA ASP A 204 -26.68 -2.48 0.13
C ASP A 204 -26.64 -2.56 -1.41
N CYS A 205 -27.42 -3.48 -1.98
CA CYS A 205 -27.33 -3.86 -3.38
C CYS A 205 -28.69 -3.63 -4.07
N PRO A 206 -29.00 -2.39 -4.48
CA PRO A 206 -30.23 -2.10 -5.21
C PRO A 206 -30.25 -2.84 -6.56
N PRO A 207 -31.44 -3.09 -7.14
CA PRO A 207 -31.57 -3.87 -8.38
C PRO A 207 -30.69 -3.36 -9.54
N GLU A 208 -30.51 -2.05 -9.67
CA GLU A 208 -29.64 -1.44 -10.69
C GLU A 208 -28.16 -1.78 -10.49
N MET A 209 -27.70 -1.82 -9.24
CA MET A 209 -26.32 -2.20 -8.90
C MET A 209 -26.09 -3.68 -9.21
N HIS A 210 -27.06 -4.53 -8.85
CA HIS A 210 -27.01 -5.95 -9.18
C HIS A 210 -26.98 -6.21 -10.68
N ALA A 211 -27.78 -5.47 -11.45
CA ALA A 211 -27.70 -5.46 -12.91
C ALA A 211 -26.31 -5.05 -13.44
N GLY A 212 -25.65 -4.10 -12.78
CA GLY A 212 -24.25 -3.76 -13.05
C GLY A 212 -23.30 -4.95 -12.87
N LEU A 213 -23.40 -5.65 -11.73
CA LEU A 213 -22.61 -6.85 -11.46
C LEU A 213 -22.87 -7.96 -12.48
N GLY A 214 -24.14 -8.18 -12.83
CA GLY A 214 -24.52 -9.17 -13.84
C GLY A 214 -23.86 -8.96 -15.20
N ARG A 215 -23.69 -7.71 -15.65
CA ARG A 215 -22.95 -7.41 -16.90
C ARG A 215 -21.48 -7.75 -16.77
N MET A 216 -20.88 -7.37 -15.64
CA MET A 216 -19.47 -7.62 -15.37
C MET A 216 -19.11 -9.12 -15.36
N TYR A 217 -20.03 -10.00 -14.96
CA TYR A 217 -19.82 -11.46 -15.01
C TYR A 217 -19.53 -12.02 -16.41
N VAL A 218 -19.96 -11.32 -17.46
CA VAL A 218 -19.74 -11.70 -18.87
C VAL A 218 -18.66 -10.84 -19.52
N GLU A 219 -18.51 -9.58 -19.09
CA GLU A 219 -17.51 -8.65 -19.64
C GLU A 219 -16.08 -8.97 -19.15
N ASP A 220 -15.94 -9.57 -17.98
CA ASP A 220 -14.65 -9.96 -17.41
C ASP A 220 -14.44 -11.48 -17.52
N GLU A 221 -13.42 -11.87 -18.29
CA GLU A 221 -13.08 -13.27 -18.57
C GLU A 221 -12.88 -14.12 -17.32
N ARG A 222 -12.45 -13.51 -16.19
CA ARG A 222 -12.21 -14.23 -14.94
C ARG A 222 -13.52 -14.67 -14.29
N PHE A 223 -14.50 -13.77 -14.25
CA PHE A 223 -15.83 -14.09 -13.72
C PHE A 223 -16.59 -15.02 -14.66
N THR A 224 -16.42 -14.85 -15.98
CA THR A 224 -16.95 -15.80 -16.95
C THR A 224 -16.37 -17.19 -16.69
N ALA A 225 -15.04 -17.32 -16.63
CA ALA A 225 -14.38 -18.60 -16.36
C ALA A 225 -14.82 -19.24 -15.03
N TYR A 226 -15.12 -18.44 -14.00
CA TYR A 226 -15.67 -18.93 -12.75
C TYR A 226 -16.99 -19.70 -12.95
N TYR A 227 -18.00 -19.06 -13.55
CA TYR A 227 -19.32 -19.66 -13.76
C TYR A 227 -19.29 -20.79 -14.80
N GLU A 228 -18.47 -20.67 -15.84
CA GLU A 228 -18.35 -21.70 -16.89
C GLU A 228 -17.81 -23.04 -16.36
N ARG A 229 -17.05 -23.03 -15.24
CA ARG A 229 -16.61 -24.27 -14.57
C ARG A 229 -17.75 -25.00 -13.87
N VAL A 230 -18.79 -24.27 -13.43
CA VAL A 230 -19.97 -24.86 -12.80
C VAL A 230 -20.85 -25.50 -13.87
N ALA A 231 -21.20 -24.75 -14.92
CA ALA A 231 -21.87 -25.28 -16.10
C ALA A 231 -21.60 -24.41 -17.34
N PRO A 232 -21.39 -25.00 -18.53
CA PRO A 232 -21.20 -24.24 -19.75
C PRO A 232 -22.40 -23.33 -20.07
N GLY A 233 -22.14 -22.04 -20.32
CA GLY A 233 -23.14 -21.01 -20.59
C GLY A 233 -23.75 -20.36 -19.35
N LEU A 234 -23.36 -20.77 -18.14
CA LEU A 234 -23.95 -20.29 -16.90
C LEU A 234 -23.72 -18.79 -16.67
N ALA A 235 -22.56 -18.25 -17.07
CA ALA A 235 -22.25 -16.83 -16.90
C ALA A 235 -23.31 -15.95 -17.61
N ALA A 236 -23.60 -16.26 -18.87
CA ALA A 236 -24.60 -15.55 -19.66
C ALA A 236 -26.03 -15.76 -19.13
N TYR A 237 -26.33 -16.96 -18.64
CA TYR A 237 -27.61 -17.28 -18.03
C TYR A 237 -27.88 -16.44 -16.78
N VAL A 238 -26.92 -16.43 -15.83
CA VAL A 238 -27.03 -15.63 -14.60
C VAL A 238 -27.11 -14.14 -14.95
N SER A 239 -26.24 -13.64 -15.85
CA SER A 239 -26.28 -12.25 -16.29
C SER A 239 -27.67 -11.83 -16.79
N THR A 240 -28.27 -12.65 -17.66
CA THR A 240 -29.60 -12.39 -18.21
C THR A 240 -30.68 -12.43 -17.13
N ALA A 241 -30.63 -13.41 -16.23
CA ALA A 241 -31.58 -13.51 -15.10
C ALA A 241 -31.51 -12.30 -14.17
N VAL A 242 -30.29 -11.80 -13.92
CA VAL A 242 -30.06 -10.61 -13.12
C VAL A 242 -30.59 -9.34 -13.81
N GLN A 243 -30.37 -9.17 -15.12
CA GLN A 243 -30.98 -8.05 -15.86
C GLN A 243 -32.51 -8.11 -15.82
N ALA A 244 -33.09 -9.30 -16.05
CA ALA A 244 -34.53 -9.51 -16.06
C ALA A 244 -35.15 -9.23 -14.68
N ASN A 245 -34.49 -9.68 -13.59
CA ASN A 245 -34.95 -9.40 -12.23
C ASN A 245 -34.91 -7.90 -11.90
N ALA A 246 -33.88 -7.18 -12.35
CA ALA A 246 -33.82 -5.73 -12.16
C ALA A 246 -34.95 -5.02 -12.92
N ALA A 247 -35.22 -5.42 -14.17
CA ALA A 247 -36.32 -4.88 -14.96
C ALA A 247 -37.71 -5.22 -14.37
N ARG A 248 -37.84 -6.32 -13.61
CA ARG A 248 -39.08 -6.69 -12.90
C ARG A 248 -39.38 -5.77 -11.71
N GLN A 249 -38.37 -5.08 -11.17
CA GLN A 249 -38.49 -4.28 -9.94
C GLN A 249 -38.47 -2.76 -10.18
N GLY A 250 -38.13 -2.31 -11.39
CA GLY A 250 -38.22 -0.92 -11.83
C GLY A 250 -39.57 -0.61 -12.47
#